data_AF-A0A520ZPE1-F1
#
_entry.id   AF-A0A520ZPE1-F1
#
_cell.length_a   1.000
_cell.length_b   1.000
_cell.length_c   1.000
_cell.angle_alpha   90.00
_cell.angle_beta   90.00
_cell.angle_gamma   90.00
#
_symmetry.space_group_name_H-M   'P 1'
#
loop_
_entity.id
_entity.type
_entity.pdbx_description
1 polymer ?
#
loop_
_entity_poly.entity_id
_entity_poly.type
_entity_poly.pdbx_seq_one_letter_code
_entity_poly.pdbx_strand_id
1 'polypeptide(L)'
;YGAVHIDPDACTLCLACVSLCPVGALGDNPERPEVRFQETACLQCGICANTCPENAITLTPQLNLSKNALSHRVLHGEEPFECIECGKPFGVKSTIERIIQKLEGQNWMYTNSDNTRLIKMCDDCRITAQYHQENSPFRMGDRPAVRTTDDYLKDKKPN
;
A
#
# COMPACT_ATOMS: atom_id res chain seq x y z
N TYR A 1 0.26 30.03 -14.28
CA TYR A 1 0.37 28.60 -13.91
C TYR A 1 0.20 28.48 -12.41
N GLY A 2 -0.78 27.71 -11.96
CA GLY A 2 -1.21 27.67 -10.56
C GLY A 2 -0.25 26.97 -9.60
N ALA A 3 -0.38 27.30 -8.31
CA ALA A 3 0.17 26.53 -7.21
C ALA A 3 -0.87 25.54 -6.70
N VAL A 4 -0.38 24.37 -6.31
CA VAL A 4 -1.11 23.38 -5.53
C VAL A 4 -0.48 23.40 -4.13
N HIS A 5 -1.32 23.52 -3.12
CA HIS A 5 -0.96 23.41 -1.70
C HIS A 5 -1.63 22.16 -1.12
N ILE A 6 -0.87 21.40 -0.36
CA ILE A 6 -1.34 20.21 0.36
C ILE A 6 -1.24 20.51 1.84
N ASP A 7 -2.34 20.33 2.57
CA ASP A 7 -2.35 20.34 4.02
C ASP A 7 -1.73 19.03 4.55
N PRO A 8 -0.57 19.08 5.22
CA PRO A 8 0.11 17.89 5.72
C PRO A 8 -0.66 17.19 6.85
N ASP A 9 -1.54 17.88 7.58
CA ASP A 9 -2.30 17.29 8.68
C ASP A 9 -3.54 16.53 8.19
N ALA A 10 -4.07 16.91 7.02
CA ALA A 10 -5.22 16.26 6.39
C ALA A 10 -4.80 15.21 5.32
N CYS A 11 -3.65 15.38 4.68
CA CYS A 11 -3.22 14.49 3.60
C CYS A 11 -2.86 13.09 4.11
N THR A 12 -3.46 12.06 3.52
CA THR A 12 -3.17 10.65 3.84
C THR A 12 -2.21 9.98 2.87
N LEU A 13 -1.62 10.74 1.94
CA LEU A 13 -0.73 10.23 0.88
C LEU A 13 -1.35 9.06 0.09
N CYS A 14 -2.67 9.07 -0.13
CA CYS A 14 -3.38 8.04 -0.90
C CYS A 14 -3.10 8.06 -2.41
N LEU A 15 -2.35 9.06 -2.90
CA LEU A 15 -1.97 9.27 -4.30
C LEU A 15 -3.12 9.39 -5.32
N ALA A 16 -4.37 9.55 -4.87
CA ALA A 16 -5.52 9.76 -5.77
C ALA A 16 -5.34 10.96 -6.71
N CYS A 17 -4.72 12.05 -6.21
CA CYS A 17 -4.44 13.24 -7.00
C CYS A 17 -3.35 13.03 -8.08
N VAL A 18 -2.40 12.13 -7.83
CA VAL A 18 -1.36 11.74 -8.80
C VAL A 18 -2.01 10.91 -9.90
N SER A 19 -2.76 9.87 -9.54
CA SER A 19 -3.40 8.94 -10.49
C SER A 19 -4.39 9.63 -11.44
N LEU A 20 -5.02 10.73 -11.02
CA LEU A 20 -6.01 11.45 -11.83
C LEU A 20 -5.48 12.71 -12.49
N CYS A 21 -4.18 13.00 -12.41
CA CYS A 21 -3.61 14.16 -13.07
C CYS A 21 -3.47 13.90 -14.58
N PRO A 22 -4.25 14.55 -15.47
CA PRO A 22 -4.26 14.22 -16.89
C PRO A 22 -2.97 14.64 -17.62
N VAL A 23 -2.21 15.54 -17.02
CA VAL A 23 -0.99 16.14 -17.61
C VAL A 23 0.28 15.72 -16.89
N GLY A 24 0.18 14.87 -15.87
CA GLY A 24 1.34 14.44 -15.07
C GLY A 24 2.02 15.58 -14.30
N ALA A 25 1.31 16.66 -13.98
CA ALA A 25 1.84 17.74 -13.14
C ALA A 25 2.01 17.31 -11.68
N LEU A 26 1.26 16.30 -11.23
CA LEU A 26 1.45 15.64 -9.95
C LEU A 26 2.07 14.26 -10.20
N GLY A 27 3.09 13.91 -9.43
CA GLY A 27 3.80 12.63 -9.52
C GLY A 27 4.05 12.02 -8.14
N ASP A 28 4.26 10.71 -8.11
CA ASP A 28 4.64 9.95 -6.92
C ASP A 28 6.15 9.69 -6.89
N ASN A 29 6.64 8.94 -5.91
CA ASN A 29 8.00 8.40 -5.86
C ASN A 29 7.95 6.90 -5.51
N PRO A 30 8.58 6.02 -6.31
CA PRO A 30 8.57 4.58 -6.04
C PRO A 30 9.20 4.17 -4.71
N GLU A 31 10.15 4.95 -4.20
CA GLU A 31 10.94 4.61 -3.01
C GLU A 31 10.35 5.18 -1.71
N ARG A 32 9.55 6.24 -1.81
CA ARG A 32 9.05 7.00 -0.66
C ARG A 32 7.63 7.50 -0.89
N PRO A 33 6.75 7.46 0.12
CA PRO A 33 5.43 8.05 0.00
C PRO A 33 5.54 9.59 -0.04
N GLU A 34 5.49 10.15 -1.24
CA GLU A 34 5.49 11.61 -1.45
C GLU A 34 4.68 12.00 -2.68
N VAL A 35 4.16 13.22 -2.65
CA VAL A 35 3.51 13.87 -3.78
C VAL A 35 4.43 14.97 -4.29
N ARG A 36 4.84 14.85 -5.54
CA ARG A 36 5.67 15.81 -6.27
C ARG A 36 4.82 16.63 -7.22
N PHE A 37 5.23 17.86 -7.48
CA PHE A 37 4.53 18.79 -8.36
C PHE A 37 5.47 19.52 -9.31
N GLN A 38 5.08 19.61 -10.58
CA GLN A 38 5.72 20.42 -11.60
C GLN A 38 4.76 21.52 -12.08
N GLU A 39 5.11 22.77 -11.79
CA GLU A 39 4.22 23.92 -12.02
C GLU A 39 3.98 24.18 -13.52
N THR A 40 5.01 24.04 -14.36
CA THR A 40 4.90 24.29 -15.81
C THR A 40 3.98 23.31 -16.54
N ALA A 41 3.75 22.13 -15.96
CA ALA A 41 2.82 21.14 -16.51
C ALA A 41 1.36 21.38 -16.06
N CYS A 42 1.15 22.15 -15.00
CA CYS A 42 -0.16 22.29 -14.36
C CYS A 42 -1.13 23.17 -15.17
N LEU A 43 -2.27 22.60 -15.56
CA LEU A 43 -3.36 23.31 -16.25
C LEU A 43 -4.37 23.99 -15.31
N GLN A 44 -4.19 23.85 -13.99
CA GLN A 44 -5.14 24.36 -12.98
C GLN A 44 -6.58 23.85 -13.17
N CYS A 45 -6.73 22.58 -13.57
CA CYS A 45 -8.05 21.97 -13.84
C CYS A 45 -8.88 21.65 -12.58
N GLY A 46 -8.29 21.62 -11.39
CA GLY A 46 -8.97 21.35 -10.13
C GLY A 46 -9.37 19.89 -9.85
N ILE A 47 -9.06 18.95 -10.74
CA ILE A 47 -9.35 17.51 -10.53
C ILE A 47 -8.70 17.01 -9.22
N CYS A 48 -7.45 17.41 -8.95
CA CYS A 48 -6.75 17.02 -7.73
C CYS A 48 -7.46 17.47 -6.44
N ALA A 49 -8.03 18.68 -6.42
CA ALA A 49 -8.79 19.18 -5.27
C ALA A 49 -10.10 18.40 -5.10
N ASN A 50 -10.84 18.21 -6.19
CA ASN A 50 -12.15 17.55 -6.15
C ASN A 50 -12.08 16.05 -5.85
N THR A 51 -10.99 15.37 -6.21
CA THR A 51 -10.83 13.94 -5.94
C THR A 51 -10.25 13.62 -4.56
N CYS A 52 -9.79 14.63 -3.81
CA CYS A 52 -9.15 14.41 -2.53
C CYS A 52 -10.20 13.98 -1.49
N PRO A 53 -10.16 12.74 -0.96
CA PRO A 53 -11.17 12.29 0.00
C PRO A 53 -11.10 13.05 1.34
N GLU A 54 -9.95 13.63 1.65
CA GLU A 54 -9.69 14.35 2.90
C GLU A 54 -9.81 15.88 2.71
N ASN A 55 -10.16 16.36 1.51
CA ASN A 55 -10.17 17.79 1.16
C ASN A 55 -8.85 18.54 1.46
N ALA A 56 -7.71 17.84 1.40
CA ALA A 56 -6.40 18.37 1.79
C ALA A 56 -5.74 19.27 0.74
N ILE A 57 -6.38 19.53 -0.41
CA ILE A 57 -5.74 20.20 -1.55
C ILE A 57 -6.41 21.55 -1.83
N THR A 58 -5.60 22.60 -1.86
CA THR A 58 -6.02 23.96 -2.25
C THR A 58 -5.26 24.44 -3.48
N LEU A 59 -5.96 25.12 -4.39
CA LEU A 59 -5.37 25.72 -5.60
C LEU A 59 -5.20 27.23 -5.41
N THR A 60 -4.01 27.74 -5.71
CA THR A 60 -3.74 29.18 -5.73
C THR A 60 -3.40 29.60 -7.15
N PRO A 61 -4.18 30.49 -7.78
CA PRO A 61 -3.81 31.07 -9.07
C PRO A 61 -2.51 31.86 -8.92
N GLN A 62 -1.46 31.48 -9.65
CA GLN A 62 -0.19 32.21 -9.69
C GLN A 62 0.47 32.08 -11.07
N LEU A 63 1.68 32.62 -11.19
CA LEU A 63 2.57 32.39 -12.33
C LEU A 63 4.01 32.49 -11.86
N ASN A 64 4.71 31.35 -11.79
CA ASN A 64 6.13 31.32 -11.51
C ASN A 64 6.95 31.24 -12.81
N LEU A 65 7.77 32.26 -13.07
CA LEU A 65 8.67 32.32 -14.23
C LEU A 65 10.10 31.84 -13.91
N SER A 66 10.37 31.44 -12.68
CA SER A 66 11.69 30.94 -12.29
C SER A 66 11.96 29.55 -12.89
N LYS A 67 13.25 29.22 -13.04
CA LYS A 67 13.67 27.90 -13.52
C LYS A 67 13.14 26.75 -12.65
N ASN A 68 12.85 26.99 -11.37
CA ASN A 68 12.33 26.00 -10.44
C ASN A 68 10.92 25.51 -10.82
N ALA A 69 10.17 26.28 -11.61
CA ALA A 69 8.85 25.88 -12.10
C ALA A 69 8.92 24.68 -13.08
N LEU A 70 10.08 24.45 -13.70
CA LEU A 70 10.34 23.36 -14.64
C LEU A 70 10.69 22.04 -13.94
N SER A 71 11.05 22.08 -12.65
CA SER A 71 11.44 20.91 -11.88
C SER A 71 10.32 20.41 -10.98
N HIS A 72 10.33 19.12 -10.68
CA HIS A 72 9.47 18.54 -9.66
C HIS A 72 9.91 19.02 -8.27
N ARG A 73 8.98 19.54 -7.48
CA ARG A 73 9.16 19.82 -6.05
C ARG A 73 8.27 18.93 -5.22
N VAL A 74 8.75 18.50 -4.06
CA VAL A 74 7.93 17.76 -3.09
C VAL A 74 6.94 18.73 -2.45
N LEU A 75 5.64 18.41 -2.51
CA LEU A 75 4.59 19.16 -1.81
C LEU A 75 4.34 18.59 -0.41
N HIS A 76 4.34 17.27 -0.30
CA HIS A 76 4.16 16.55 0.95
C HIS A 76 4.75 15.15 0.82
N GLY A 77 5.25 14.59 1.91
CA GLY A 77 5.77 13.24 1.95
C GLY A 77 6.16 12.86 3.36
N GLU A 78 6.31 11.56 3.60
CA GLU A 78 6.70 11.01 4.89
C GLU A 78 7.66 9.82 4.72
N GLU A 79 8.21 9.35 5.83
CA GLU A 79 9.02 8.14 5.82
C GLU A 79 8.15 6.89 5.59
N PRO A 80 8.59 5.96 4.74
CA PRO A 80 7.86 4.72 4.53
C PRO A 80 7.83 3.87 5.80
N PHE A 81 6.78 3.09 5.94
CA PHE A 81 6.75 1.97 6.87
C PHE A 81 7.56 0.80 6.30
N GLU A 82 8.48 0.28 7.11
CA GLU A 82 9.32 -0.87 6.77
C GLU A 82 8.64 -2.16 7.21
N CYS A 83 8.66 -3.18 6.34
CA CYS A 83 8.13 -4.49 6.67
C CYS A 83 8.87 -5.09 7.87
N ILE A 84 8.13 -5.54 8.89
CA ILE A 84 8.69 -6.15 10.10
C ILE A 84 9.39 -7.50 9.89
N GLU A 85 9.28 -8.08 8.69
CA GLU A 85 9.86 -9.38 8.34
C GLU A 85 11.11 -9.21 7.47
N CYS A 86 11.04 -8.41 6.40
CA CYS A 86 12.12 -8.27 5.42
C CYS A 86 12.76 -6.86 5.37
N GLY A 87 12.19 -5.87 6.05
CA GLY A 87 12.66 -4.48 6.04
C GLY A 87 12.32 -3.66 4.79
N LYS A 88 11.64 -4.26 3.79
CA LYS A 88 11.25 -3.55 2.56
C LYS A 88 10.27 -2.38 2.88
N PRO A 89 10.53 -1.15 2.39
CA PRO A 89 9.57 -0.05 2.51
C PRO A 89 8.36 -0.33 1.61
N PHE A 90 7.13 -0.17 2.12
CA PHE A 90 5.93 -0.52 1.32
C PHE A 90 4.71 0.38 1.52
N GLY A 91 4.68 1.25 2.52
CA GLY A 91 3.47 2.03 2.79
C GLY A 91 3.72 3.32 3.56
N VAL A 92 2.65 4.08 3.71
CA VAL A 92 2.55 5.33 4.49
C VAL A 92 2.48 4.94 5.97
N LYS A 93 3.53 5.28 6.74
CA LYS A 93 3.66 5.03 8.19
C LYS A 93 2.45 5.54 8.97
N SER A 94 2.04 6.78 8.76
CA SER A 94 0.91 7.38 9.49
C SER A 94 -0.40 6.64 9.23
N THR A 95 -0.61 6.18 7.99
CA THR A 95 -1.79 5.43 7.61
C THR A 95 -1.79 4.03 8.22
N ILE A 96 -0.65 3.34 8.22
CA ILE A 96 -0.52 2.00 8.82
C ILE A 96 -0.78 2.05 10.33
N GLU A 97 -0.19 3.02 11.03
CA GLU A 97 -0.42 3.25 12.46
C GLU A 97 -1.90 3.54 12.75
N ARG A 98 -2.54 4.39 11.95
CA ARG A 98 -3.98 4.72 12.07
C ARG A 98 -4.87 3.50 11.84
N ILE A 99 -4.53 2.62 10.90
CA ILE A 99 -5.27 1.37 10.64
C ILE A 99 -5.16 0.43 11.83
N ILE A 100 -3.96 0.27 12.38
CA ILE A 100 -3.72 -0.59 13.55
C ILE A 100 -4.55 -0.09 14.74
N GLN A 101 -4.49 1.21 15.05
CA GLN A 101 -5.24 1.81 16.14
C GLN A 101 -6.75 1.60 16.01
N LYS A 102 -7.29 1.59 14.78
CA LYS A 102 -8.72 1.36 14.54
C LYS A 102 -9.10 -0.12 14.61
N LEU A 103 -8.20 -1.05 14.27
CA LEU A 103 -8.53 -2.47 14.21
C LEU A 103 -8.28 -3.21 15.52
N GLU A 104 -7.28 -2.79 16.30
CA GLU A 104 -6.98 -3.37 17.60
C GLU A 104 -8.20 -3.25 18.53
N GLY A 105 -8.72 -4.39 18.97
CA GLY A 105 -9.81 -4.47 19.94
C GLY A 105 -11.22 -4.16 19.41
N GLN A 106 -11.39 -3.63 18.20
CA GLN A 106 -12.73 -3.27 17.67
C GLN A 106 -13.43 -4.41 16.91
N ASN A 107 -12.67 -5.34 16.34
CA ASN A 107 -13.21 -6.39 15.48
C ASN A 107 -12.77 -7.76 15.98
N TRP A 108 -13.72 -8.70 16.13
CA TRP A 108 -13.52 -10.07 16.61
C TRP A 108 -12.35 -10.79 15.91
N MET A 109 -12.10 -10.46 14.64
CA MET A 109 -10.98 -10.99 13.85
C MET A 109 -9.60 -10.58 14.39
N TYR A 110 -9.49 -9.41 15.03
CA TYR A 110 -8.24 -8.81 15.52
C TYR A 110 -8.14 -8.74 17.06
N THR A 111 -9.16 -9.20 17.79
CA THR A 111 -9.18 -9.18 19.26
C THR A 111 -8.37 -10.32 19.88
N ASN A 112 -8.34 -11.50 19.25
CA ASN A 112 -7.78 -12.74 19.83
C ASN A 112 -6.73 -13.42 18.93
N SER A 113 -6.31 -12.77 17.84
CA SER A 113 -5.32 -13.32 16.92
C SER A 113 -4.25 -12.29 16.60
N ASP A 114 -3.01 -12.74 16.40
CA ASP A 114 -1.86 -11.90 16.03
C ASP A 114 -1.95 -11.38 14.57
N ASN A 115 -3.18 -11.26 14.03
CA ASN A 115 -3.44 -10.85 12.66
C ASN A 115 -3.08 -9.38 12.40
N THR A 116 -2.94 -8.56 13.44
CA THR A 116 -2.42 -7.18 13.34
C THR A 116 -0.99 -7.17 12.79
N ARG A 117 -0.21 -8.24 13.04
CA ARG A 117 1.13 -8.41 12.47
C ARG A 117 1.13 -8.40 10.94
N LEU A 118 0.09 -8.95 10.30
CA LEU A 118 -0.02 -9.03 8.84
C LEU A 118 -0.15 -7.66 8.17
N ILE A 119 -0.70 -6.66 8.87
CA ILE A 119 -0.85 -5.29 8.37
C ILE A 119 0.50 -4.58 8.30
N LYS A 120 1.45 -5.00 9.14
CA LYS A 120 2.82 -4.47 9.23
C LYS A 120 3.79 -5.16 8.24
N MET A 121 3.29 -6.02 7.35
CA MET A 121 4.10 -6.77 6.37
C MET A 121 3.88 -6.27 4.94
N CYS A 122 4.92 -6.32 4.10
CA CYS A 122 4.77 -6.08 2.66
C CYS A 122 3.89 -7.14 2.00
N ASP A 123 3.47 -6.89 0.77
CA ASP A 123 2.69 -7.79 -0.07
C ASP A 123 3.24 -9.23 -0.09
N ASP A 124 4.52 -9.40 -0.38
CA ASP A 124 5.18 -10.70 -0.47
C ASP A 124 5.15 -11.45 0.88
N CYS A 125 5.70 -10.83 1.94
CA CYS A 125 5.78 -11.45 3.26
C CYS A 125 4.39 -11.73 3.85
N ARG A 126 3.41 -10.85 3.59
CA ARG A 126 2.03 -11.03 4.05
C ARG A 126 1.35 -12.24 3.41
N ILE A 127 1.62 -12.53 2.13
CA ILE A 127 1.09 -13.72 1.45
C ILE A 127 1.74 -14.97 2.03
N THR A 128 3.08 -14.98 2.16
CA THR A 128 3.82 -16.12 2.72
C THR A 128 3.34 -16.44 4.14
N ALA A 129 3.20 -15.41 5.00
CA ALA A 129 2.73 -15.58 6.36
C ALA A 129 1.33 -16.21 6.40
N GLN A 130 0.38 -15.71 5.59
CA GLN A 130 -0.99 -16.27 5.54
C GLN A 130 -1.03 -17.71 5.02
N TYR A 131 -0.22 -18.03 4.00
CA TYR A 131 -0.21 -19.36 3.40
C TYR A 131 0.24 -20.43 4.42
N HIS A 132 1.22 -20.09 5.26
CA HIS A 132 1.77 -20.98 6.28
C HIS A 132 1.06 -20.92 7.64
N GLN A 133 -0.06 -20.19 7.77
CA GLN A 133 -0.86 -20.20 9.00
C GLN A 133 -1.46 -21.58 9.29
N GLU A 134 -1.58 -21.91 10.58
CA GLU A 134 -2.14 -23.20 11.01
C GLU A 134 -3.56 -23.43 10.49
N ASN A 135 -4.36 -22.36 10.43
CA ASN A 135 -5.74 -22.35 9.94
C ASN A 135 -5.87 -22.03 8.43
N SER A 136 -4.78 -22.16 7.66
CA SER A 136 -4.83 -21.93 6.22
C SER A 136 -5.76 -22.92 5.54
N PRO A 137 -6.79 -22.48 4.79
CA PRO A 137 -7.71 -23.38 4.08
C PRO A 137 -7.03 -24.14 2.93
N PHE A 138 -5.82 -23.70 2.54
CA PHE A 138 -4.99 -24.36 1.53
C PHE A 138 -3.99 -25.35 2.12
N ARG A 139 -3.96 -25.50 3.45
CA ARG A 139 -3.13 -26.49 4.13
C ARG A 139 -3.65 -27.88 3.81
N MET A 140 -3.11 -28.48 2.76
CA MET A 140 -3.28 -29.90 2.51
C MET A 140 -2.58 -30.68 3.64
N GLY A 141 -3.17 -31.82 4.03
CA GLY A 141 -2.45 -32.78 4.86
C GLY A 141 -1.18 -33.28 4.18
N ASP A 142 -0.41 -34.09 4.87
CA ASP A 142 0.79 -34.69 4.28
C ASP A 142 0.45 -35.36 2.95
N ARG A 143 1.33 -35.14 1.96
CA ARG A 143 1.17 -35.73 0.63
C ARG A 143 0.97 -37.25 0.81
N PRO A 144 -0.14 -37.83 0.31
CA PRO A 144 -0.36 -39.27 0.42
C PRO A 144 0.83 -40.03 -0.13
N ALA A 145 1.20 -41.12 0.54
CA ALA A 145 2.30 -41.98 0.08
C ALA A 145 2.05 -42.42 -1.38
N VAL A 146 3.09 -42.34 -2.20
CA VAL A 146 3.01 -42.80 -3.59
C VAL A 146 2.72 -44.30 -3.57
N ARG A 147 1.62 -44.71 -4.18
CA ARG A 147 1.27 -46.14 -4.29
C ARG A 147 2.26 -46.82 -5.24
N THR A 148 2.94 -47.83 -4.75
CA THR A 148 3.94 -48.60 -5.47
C THR A 148 3.38 -49.94 -5.95
N THR A 149 4.11 -50.63 -6.84
CA THR A 149 3.76 -51.99 -7.29
C THR A 149 3.60 -52.96 -6.12
N ASP A 150 4.42 -52.83 -5.08
CA ASP A 150 4.36 -53.68 -3.88
C ASP A 150 3.04 -53.53 -3.13
N ASP A 151 2.43 -52.34 -3.15
CA ASP A 151 1.13 -52.10 -2.50
C ASP A 151 0.00 -52.85 -3.22
N TYR A 152 0.06 -52.94 -4.56
CA TYR A 152 -0.91 -53.73 -5.33
C TYR A 152 -0.75 -55.24 -5.14
N LEU A 153 0.48 -55.71 -4.91
CA LEU A 153 0.78 -57.12 -4.66
C LEU A 153 0.33 -57.55 -3.26
N LYS A 154 0.42 -56.66 -2.26
CA LYS A 154 -0.07 -56.90 -0.89
C LYS A 154 -1.60 -56.97 -0.80
N ASP A 155 -2.32 -56.20 -1.62
CA ASP A 155 -3.79 -56.17 -1.65
C ASP A 155 -4.43 -57.42 -2.29
N LYS A 156 -3.65 -58.22 -3.02
CA LYS A 156 -4.10 -59.53 -3.53
C LYS A 156 -4.06 -60.55 -2.38
N LYS A 157 -5.20 -60.77 -1.71
CA LYS A 157 -5.35 -61.93 -0.81
C LYS A 157 -5.05 -63.22 -1.57
N PRO A 158 -4.28 -64.17 -0.98
CA PRO A 158 -4.15 -65.50 -1.57
C PRO A 158 -5.51 -66.19 -1.53
N ASN A 159 -5.95 -66.68 -2.70
CA ASN A 159 -7.07 -67.61 -2.81
C ASN A 159 -6.73 -68.93 -2.13
#